data_AF-B8CDA2-F1
#
_entry.id   AF-B8CDA2-F1
#
_cell.length_a   1.000
_cell.length_b   1.000
_cell.length_c   1.000
_cell.angle_alpha   90.00
_cell.angle_beta   90.00
_cell.angle_gamma   90.00
#
_symmetry.space_group_name_H-M   'P 1'
#
loop_
_entity.id
_entity.type
_entity.pdbx_description
1 polymer ?
#
loop_
_entity_poly.entity_id
_entity_poly.type
_entity_poly.pdbx_seq_one_letter_code
_entity_poly.pdbx_strand_id
1 'polypeptide(L)'
;LPSLDENVTCCGFPMGGSQISVTRGVVSRIDVDSQHVLRIQIDAAINPGNSGGPVFDEHGDVVGVASAHLRAASNIGYIIPGKIVELFLNMSQEPKHVPGIPTLAILGSQNLESKALRRTLGLEDLDGGVRKSTDDTSKGDKLKANDVLLAIDGIPIGYDGTIQLSATRPDERINFRSLVTCQRVGSKVLLDVLRDKQRKELEVVLDTCQFLVPQYDGFDACPLYTVCGGCVFSPLTVPLISEKKSNKISSFSQYFRKQRTGNEQLLVLHKVLNDEVNVGYHGWRNMILKSVNGYTPKNIQELVDIIVRKVKGKTVEFHVQSMESEDADWIICMDTQEVLDAEQRILYRHMIASWTSTDAISRELRDAIEEGESSEAEKSVCYNTMCGMRKALGKKEKDEEK
;
A
#
# COMPACT_ATOMS: atom_id res chain seq x y z
N LEU A 1 9.51 1.19 -27.35
CA LEU A 1 10.30 2.07 -26.45
C LEU A 1 11.22 2.87 -27.36
N PRO A 2 11.27 4.20 -27.23
CA PRO A 2 12.19 5.03 -28.00
C PRO A 2 13.65 4.68 -27.65
N SER A 3 14.56 4.94 -28.57
CA SER A 3 16.02 4.75 -28.40
C SER A 3 16.62 5.89 -27.59
N LEU A 4 17.82 5.68 -27.03
CA LEU A 4 18.58 6.80 -26.48
C LEU A 4 18.87 7.82 -27.59
N ASP A 5 18.90 9.10 -27.23
CA ASP A 5 19.10 10.24 -28.15
C ASP A 5 17.96 10.50 -29.16
N GLU A 6 16.87 9.73 -29.08
CA GLU A 6 15.69 9.95 -29.94
C GLU A 6 14.93 11.21 -29.51
N ASN A 7 14.56 12.04 -30.48
CA ASN A 7 13.82 13.29 -30.24
C ASN A 7 12.39 13.00 -29.75
N VAL A 8 11.97 13.77 -28.75
CA VAL A 8 10.64 13.69 -28.16
C VAL A 8 10.02 15.07 -27.97
N THR A 9 8.70 15.14 -28.13
CA THR A 9 7.91 16.36 -27.94
C THR A 9 6.83 16.12 -26.89
N CYS A 10 6.85 16.89 -25.80
CA CYS A 10 5.85 16.85 -24.74
C CYS A 10 4.86 18.01 -24.91
N CYS A 11 3.56 17.70 -24.89
CA CYS A 11 2.48 18.67 -25.03
C CYS A 11 1.58 18.65 -23.79
N GLY A 12 1.20 19.82 -23.27
CA GLY A 12 0.32 19.91 -22.10
C GLY A 12 -0.12 21.33 -21.77
N PHE A 13 -0.71 21.52 -20.59
CA PHE A 13 -1.22 22.81 -20.13
C PHE A 13 -0.56 23.18 -18.80
N PRO A 14 0.45 24.07 -18.80
CA PRO A 14 1.20 24.37 -17.60
C PRO A 14 0.32 25.08 -16.57
N MET A 15 0.64 24.86 -15.29
CA MET A 15 -0.11 25.43 -14.17
C MET A 15 -0.22 26.96 -14.29
N GLY A 16 -1.44 27.48 -14.21
CA GLY A 16 -1.74 28.92 -14.31
C GLY A 16 -1.98 29.44 -15.73
N GLY A 17 -1.88 28.59 -16.76
CA GLY A 17 -2.22 28.93 -18.14
C GLY A 17 -3.35 28.07 -18.70
N SER A 18 -4.08 28.60 -19.69
CA SER A 18 -5.08 27.86 -20.48
C SER A 18 -4.60 27.55 -21.91
N GLN A 19 -3.40 28.00 -22.26
CA GLN A 19 -2.79 27.79 -23.57
C GLN A 19 -1.92 26.54 -23.56
N ILE A 20 -1.86 25.87 -24.70
CA ILE A 20 -0.99 24.70 -24.89
C ILE A 20 0.48 25.10 -24.76
N SER A 21 1.26 24.28 -24.07
CA SER A 21 2.71 24.36 -23.99
C SER A 21 3.32 23.15 -24.68
N VAL A 22 4.36 23.40 -25.47
CA VAL A 22 5.12 22.39 -26.17
C VAL A 22 6.57 22.50 -25.74
N THR A 23 7.16 21.38 -25.33
CA THR A 23 8.57 21.27 -24.96
C THR A 23 9.19 20.12 -25.73
N ARG A 24 10.45 20.28 -26.15
CA ARG A 24 11.18 19.27 -26.91
C ARG A 24 12.47 18.93 -26.20
N GLY A 25 12.93 17.71 -26.42
CA GLY A 25 14.18 17.18 -25.88
C GLY A 25 14.47 15.83 -26.51
N VAL A 26 15.38 15.08 -25.91
CA VAL A 26 15.75 13.74 -26.30
C VAL A 26 15.56 12.75 -25.16
N VAL A 27 15.50 11.46 -25.51
CA VAL A 27 15.56 10.38 -24.53
C VAL A 27 16.96 10.26 -23.95
N SER A 28 17.11 10.63 -22.68
CA SER A 28 18.40 10.63 -22.00
C SER A 28 18.72 9.30 -21.31
N ARG A 29 17.69 8.57 -20.85
CA ARG A 29 17.89 7.29 -20.12
C ARG A 29 16.61 6.46 -20.11
N ILE A 30 16.75 5.14 -20.10
CA ILE A 30 15.69 4.20 -19.77
C ILE A 30 16.08 3.50 -18.47
N ASP A 31 15.21 3.56 -17.47
CA ASP A 31 15.50 3.05 -16.14
C ASP A 31 14.21 2.62 -15.45
N VAL A 32 14.30 2.18 -14.22
CA VAL A 32 13.17 1.94 -13.35
C VAL A 32 13.06 2.99 -12.24
N ASP A 33 11.89 3.15 -11.66
CA ASP A 33 11.69 3.95 -10.45
C ASP A 33 11.99 3.15 -9.16
N SER A 34 11.67 3.75 -8.00
CA SER A 34 11.84 3.11 -6.69
C SER A 34 10.97 1.85 -6.48
N GLN A 35 9.92 1.67 -7.29
CA GLN A 35 9.06 0.48 -7.29
C GLN A 35 9.44 -0.48 -8.41
N HIS A 36 10.54 -0.21 -9.09
CA HIS A 36 11.05 -0.95 -10.22
C HIS A 36 10.17 -0.90 -11.48
N VAL A 37 9.22 0.04 -11.55
CA VAL A 37 8.40 0.27 -12.74
C VAL A 37 9.22 1.02 -13.78
N LEU A 38 9.11 0.58 -15.05
CA LEU A 38 9.82 1.17 -16.17
C LEU A 38 9.44 2.65 -16.36
N ARG A 39 10.45 3.50 -16.53
CA ARG A 39 10.33 4.92 -16.86
C ARG A 39 11.36 5.32 -17.90
N ILE A 40 11.06 6.36 -18.65
CA ILE A 40 12.02 6.97 -19.57
C ILE A 40 12.32 8.38 -19.07
N GLN A 41 13.59 8.71 -18.97
CA GLN A 41 14.07 10.05 -18.67
C GLN A 41 14.29 10.82 -19.96
N ILE A 42 13.89 12.07 -19.97
CA ILE A 42 14.06 13.01 -21.07
C ILE A 42 14.67 14.31 -20.53
N ASP A 43 15.31 15.11 -21.38
CA ASP A 43 15.82 16.43 -21.01
C ASP A 43 14.85 17.58 -21.33
N ALA A 44 13.68 17.27 -21.90
CA ALA A 44 12.60 18.23 -22.08
C ALA A 44 12.01 18.67 -20.72
N ALA A 45 11.69 19.95 -20.61
CA ALA A 45 11.13 20.51 -19.38
C ALA A 45 9.70 20.01 -19.12
N ILE A 46 9.52 19.25 -18.04
CA ILE A 46 8.18 18.84 -17.55
C ILE A 46 7.81 19.68 -16.34
N ASN A 47 6.85 20.59 -16.53
CA ASN A 47 6.31 21.43 -15.47
C ASN A 47 4.98 20.87 -14.94
N PRO A 48 4.58 21.18 -13.69
CA PRO A 48 3.23 20.91 -13.22
C PRO A 48 2.18 21.44 -14.20
N GLY A 49 1.18 20.62 -14.52
CA GLY A 49 0.18 20.87 -15.56
C GLY A 49 0.49 20.24 -16.93
N ASN A 50 1.77 20.07 -17.29
CA ASN A 50 2.14 19.26 -18.46
C ASN A 50 2.12 17.75 -18.14
N SER A 51 2.24 17.39 -16.86
CA SER A 51 2.07 16.00 -16.38
C SER A 51 0.69 15.47 -16.75
N GLY A 52 0.63 14.26 -17.31
CA GLY A 52 -0.60 13.67 -17.87
C GLY A 52 -0.76 13.93 -19.37
N GLY A 53 -0.02 14.87 -19.95
CA GLY A 53 -0.01 15.12 -21.39
C GLY A 53 0.76 14.05 -22.19
N PRO A 54 0.46 13.89 -23.49
CA PRO A 54 1.16 12.95 -24.36
C PRO A 54 2.59 13.40 -24.67
N VAL A 55 3.45 12.40 -24.89
CA VAL A 55 4.80 12.59 -25.42
C VAL A 55 4.91 11.86 -26.75
N PHE A 56 5.35 12.58 -27.77
CA PHE A 56 5.44 12.11 -29.16
C PHE A 56 6.89 11.90 -29.58
N ASP A 57 7.14 10.92 -30.44
CA ASP A 57 8.37 10.85 -31.22
C ASP A 57 8.33 11.78 -32.46
N GLU A 58 9.33 11.69 -33.33
CA GLU A 58 9.40 12.48 -34.57
C GLU A 58 8.36 12.08 -35.63
N HIS A 59 7.80 10.88 -35.53
CA HIS A 59 6.76 10.38 -36.43
C HIS A 59 5.36 10.83 -36.00
N GLY A 60 5.23 11.38 -34.79
CA GLY A 60 3.96 11.79 -34.20
C GLY A 60 3.26 10.67 -33.46
N ASP A 61 3.93 9.54 -33.23
CA ASP A 61 3.41 8.43 -32.44
C ASP A 61 3.60 8.71 -30.94
N VAL A 62 2.63 8.28 -30.13
CA VAL A 62 2.69 8.47 -28.67
C VAL A 62 3.63 7.45 -28.05
N VAL A 63 4.77 7.92 -27.54
CA VAL A 63 5.77 7.08 -26.87
C VAL A 63 5.58 6.99 -25.36
N GLY A 64 4.73 7.84 -24.78
CA GLY A 64 4.40 7.79 -23.35
C GLY A 64 3.56 8.96 -22.87
N VAL A 65 3.41 9.05 -21.54
CA VAL A 65 2.68 10.11 -20.83
C VAL A 65 3.64 10.85 -19.91
N ALA A 66 3.67 12.17 -19.97
CA ALA A 66 4.55 12.98 -19.14
C ALA A 66 4.22 12.80 -17.64
N SER A 67 5.24 12.65 -16.80
CA SER A 67 5.11 12.51 -15.34
C SER A 67 6.03 13.47 -14.61
N ALA A 68 5.45 14.40 -13.86
CA ALA A 68 6.21 15.34 -13.03
C ALA A 68 6.69 14.64 -11.74
N HIS A 69 7.90 14.06 -11.77
CA HIS A 69 8.39 13.24 -10.65
C HIS A 69 9.43 13.94 -9.74
N LEU A 70 10.15 14.96 -10.23
CA LEU A 70 11.25 15.58 -9.47
C LEU A 70 11.18 17.11 -9.55
N ARG A 71 10.82 17.76 -8.43
CA ARG A 71 10.85 19.22 -8.30
C ARG A 71 12.26 19.79 -8.08
N ALA A 72 13.24 18.94 -7.76
CA ALA A 72 14.56 19.34 -7.29
C ALA A 72 15.67 19.28 -8.35
N ALA A 73 15.38 18.81 -9.57
CA ALA A 73 16.35 18.74 -10.67
C ALA A 73 15.83 19.51 -11.88
N SER A 74 16.63 20.47 -12.37
CA SER A 74 16.36 21.16 -13.63
C SER A 74 16.66 20.25 -14.82
N ASN A 75 15.89 20.36 -15.90
CA ASN A 75 16.07 19.61 -17.16
C ASN A 75 16.08 18.07 -17.00
N ILE A 76 15.31 17.56 -16.04
CA ILE A 76 15.03 16.12 -15.92
C ILE A 76 13.51 15.93 -15.95
N GLY A 77 13.01 15.47 -17.08
CA GLY A 77 11.64 15.00 -17.25
C GLY A 77 11.58 13.47 -17.16
N TYR A 78 10.44 12.95 -16.69
CA TYR A 78 10.14 11.53 -16.81
C TYR A 78 8.86 11.32 -17.60
N ILE A 79 8.80 10.22 -18.33
CA ILE A 79 7.60 9.77 -19.02
C ILE A 79 7.28 8.34 -18.58
N ILE A 80 5.99 8.08 -18.38
CA ILE A 80 5.43 6.74 -18.26
C ILE A 80 5.43 6.15 -19.67
N PRO A 81 6.21 5.08 -19.94
CA PRO A 81 6.35 4.55 -21.30
C PRO A 81 5.03 4.02 -21.83
N GLY A 82 4.80 4.13 -23.15
CA GLY A 82 3.60 3.62 -23.82
C GLY A 82 3.33 2.14 -23.51
N LYS A 83 4.37 1.32 -23.36
CA LYS A 83 4.25 -0.09 -22.94
C LYS A 83 3.54 -0.25 -21.57
N ILE A 84 3.83 0.63 -20.61
CA ILE A 84 3.19 0.61 -19.29
C ILE A 84 1.74 1.11 -19.38
N VAL A 85 1.49 2.11 -20.23
CA VAL A 85 0.13 2.60 -20.50
C VAL A 85 -0.73 1.52 -21.16
N GLU A 86 -0.20 0.80 -22.15
CA GLU A 86 -0.87 -0.32 -22.81
C GLU A 86 -1.17 -1.45 -21.83
N LEU A 87 -0.21 -1.79 -20.95
CA LEU A 87 -0.42 -2.76 -19.88
C LEU A 87 -1.58 -2.35 -18.97
N PHE A 88 -1.61 -1.08 -18.55
CA PHE A 88 -2.68 -0.52 -17.72
C PHE A 88 -4.05 -0.55 -18.41
N LEU A 89 -4.12 -0.14 -19.68
CA LEU A 89 -5.35 -0.13 -20.47
C LEU A 89 -5.91 -1.54 -20.64
N ASN A 90 -5.05 -2.51 -20.96
CA ASN A 90 -5.45 -3.91 -21.11
C ASN A 90 -6.01 -4.50 -19.81
N MET A 91 -5.43 -4.18 -18.65
CA MET A 91 -5.96 -4.62 -17.35
C MET A 91 -7.31 -3.96 -17.01
N SER A 92 -7.48 -2.69 -17.39
CA SER A 92 -8.70 -1.92 -17.08
C SER A 92 -9.94 -2.40 -17.85
N GLN A 93 -9.78 -3.12 -18.95
CA GLN A 93 -10.91 -3.68 -19.72
C GLN A 93 -11.50 -4.95 -19.08
N GLU A 94 -10.82 -5.56 -18.11
CA GLU A 94 -11.26 -6.79 -17.46
C GLU A 94 -11.85 -6.48 -16.06
N PRO A 95 -13.18 -6.60 -15.84
CA PRO A 95 -13.84 -6.17 -14.58
C PRO A 95 -13.43 -6.95 -13.33
N LYS A 96 -12.57 -7.97 -13.46
CA LYS A 96 -12.06 -8.80 -12.36
C LYS A 96 -10.56 -8.61 -12.09
N HIS A 97 -9.86 -7.82 -12.89
CA HIS A 97 -8.42 -7.68 -12.72
C HIS A 97 -8.12 -6.66 -11.63
N VAL A 98 -7.29 -7.04 -10.65
CA VAL A 98 -6.83 -6.13 -9.61
C VAL A 98 -5.75 -5.24 -10.23
N PRO A 99 -5.95 -3.91 -10.36
CA PRO A 99 -4.87 -3.03 -10.76
C PRO A 99 -3.76 -3.13 -9.70
N GLY A 100 -2.57 -3.57 -10.11
CA GLY A 100 -1.45 -3.73 -9.20
C GLY A 100 -0.14 -3.98 -9.94
N ILE A 101 0.97 -3.63 -9.31
CA ILE A 101 2.31 -3.91 -9.83
C ILE A 101 2.66 -5.35 -9.41
N PRO A 102 2.88 -6.27 -10.36
CA PRO A 102 3.24 -7.65 -10.03
C PRO A 102 4.64 -7.72 -9.38
N THR A 103 4.86 -8.76 -8.58
CA THR A 103 6.12 -8.95 -7.85
C THR A 103 6.45 -10.42 -7.61
N LEU A 104 7.74 -10.72 -7.53
CA LEU A 104 8.30 -11.99 -7.04
C LEU A 104 8.60 -11.97 -5.53
N ALA A 105 8.13 -10.94 -4.81
CA ALA A 105 8.41 -10.70 -3.40
C ALA A 105 9.91 -10.64 -3.04
N ILE A 106 10.78 -10.30 -4.01
CA ILE A 106 12.21 -10.06 -3.76
C ILE A 106 12.38 -8.61 -3.27
N LEU A 107 11.97 -8.34 -2.02
CA LEU A 107 12.13 -7.01 -1.42
C LEU A 107 13.59 -6.72 -1.05
N GLY A 108 14.36 -7.75 -0.71
CA GLY A 108 15.80 -7.69 -0.49
C GLY A 108 16.55 -8.61 -1.45
N SER A 109 17.38 -8.04 -2.32
CA SER A 109 18.33 -8.81 -3.16
C SER A 109 19.76 -8.37 -2.88
N GLN A 110 20.69 -9.31 -2.93
CA GLN A 110 22.12 -9.05 -2.91
C GLN A 110 22.70 -9.34 -4.30
N ASN A 111 23.37 -8.34 -4.87
CA ASN A 111 24.16 -8.50 -6.09
C ASN A 111 25.34 -9.43 -5.83
N LEU A 112 25.75 -10.16 -6.86
CA LEU A 112 26.77 -11.19 -6.77
C LEU A 112 28.14 -10.71 -7.24
N GLU A 113 28.43 -9.42 -7.33
CA GLU A 113 29.70 -8.86 -7.82
C GLU A 113 30.96 -9.51 -7.21
N SER A 114 30.90 -9.89 -5.93
CA SER A 114 31.98 -10.61 -5.23
C SER A 114 32.18 -12.03 -5.78
N LYS A 115 33.34 -12.26 -6.40
CA LYS A 115 33.80 -13.61 -6.80
C LYS A 115 33.78 -14.62 -5.65
N ALA A 116 34.15 -14.19 -4.44
CA ALA A 116 34.16 -15.06 -3.27
C ALA A 116 32.74 -15.53 -2.89
N LEU A 117 31.75 -14.63 -3.01
CA LEU A 117 30.35 -14.97 -2.77
C LEU A 117 29.84 -15.99 -3.81
N ARG A 118 30.12 -15.76 -5.10
CA ARG A 118 29.77 -16.69 -6.18
C ARG A 118 30.33 -18.09 -5.95
N ARG A 119 31.63 -18.21 -5.67
CA ARG A 119 32.28 -19.50 -5.39
C ARG A 119 31.67 -20.21 -4.18
N THR A 120 31.31 -19.48 -3.13
CA THR A 120 30.67 -20.05 -1.93
C THR A 120 29.30 -20.63 -2.25
N LEU A 121 28.55 -19.95 -3.13
CA LEU A 121 27.24 -20.38 -3.63
C LEU A 121 27.33 -21.51 -4.67
N GLY A 122 28.53 -21.88 -5.13
CA GLY A 122 28.74 -22.92 -6.16
C GLY A 122 28.67 -22.41 -7.60
N LEU A 123 28.81 -21.10 -7.80
CA LEU A 123 28.84 -20.44 -9.10
C LEU A 123 30.28 -20.16 -9.57
N GLU A 124 30.46 -20.08 -10.88
CA GLU A 124 31.71 -19.66 -11.51
C GLU A 124 31.95 -18.14 -11.39
N ASP A 125 33.16 -17.70 -11.73
CA ASP A 125 33.57 -16.30 -11.60
C ASP A 125 32.81 -15.36 -12.55
N LEU A 126 32.22 -15.87 -13.64
CA LEU A 126 31.48 -15.06 -14.62
C LEU A 126 29.97 -15.26 -14.56
N ASP A 127 29.50 -16.18 -13.71
CA ASP A 127 28.08 -16.43 -13.54
C ASP A 127 27.37 -15.19 -12.98
N GLY A 128 26.18 -14.95 -13.52
CA GLY A 128 25.30 -13.89 -13.10
C GLY A 128 24.32 -14.30 -12.00
N GLY A 129 23.38 -13.40 -11.72
CA GLY A 129 22.26 -13.64 -10.83
C GLY A 129 22.24 -12.74 -9.61
N VAL A 130 21.17 -12.87 -8.84
CA VAL A 130 20.92 -12.13 -7.60
C VAL A 130 20.48 -13.08 -6.51
N ARG A 131 21.05 -12.92 -5.30
CA ARG A 131 20.64 -13.73 -4.14
C ARG A 131 19.45 -13.06 -3.45
N LYS A 132 18.38 -13.81 -3.18
CA LYS A 132 17.27 -13.37 -2.31
C LYS A 132 17.77 -13.33 -0.87
N SER A 133 17.76 -12.15 -0.24
CA SER A 133 18.32 -11.94 1.11
C SER A 133 17.30 -12.08 2.23
N THR A 134 16.00 -12.07 1.91
CA THR A 134 14.90 -12.08 2.87
C THR A 134 13.92 -13.20 2.55
N ASP A 135 13.18 -13.67 3.54
CA ASP A 135 12.10 -14.67 3.38
C ASP A 135 10.74 -14.00 3.10
N ASP A 136 10.74 -12.82 2.49
CA ASP A 136 9.48 -12.17 2.09
C ASP A 136 8.76 -13.02 1.04
N THR A 137 7.45 -13.19 1.17
CA THR A 137 6.65 -14.04 0.28
C THR A 137 5.43 -13.28 -0.26
N SER A 138 5.08 -13.49 -1.52
CA SER A 138 3.74 -13.20 -2.04
C SER A 138 2.94 -14.50 -2.14
N LYS A 139 1.62 -14.43 -2.33
CA LYS A 139 0.72 -15.59 -2.39
C LYS A 139 1.09 -16.61 -3.48
N GLY A 140 1.87 -16.21 -4.50
CA GLY A 140 2.36 -17.07 -5.57
C GLY A 140 3.85 -17.46 -5.47
N ASP A 141 4.59 -16.93 -4.49
CA ASP A 141 6.04 -17.07 -4.42
C ASP A 141 6.49 -18.50 -4.08
N LYS A 142 7.56 -18.95 -4.76
CA LYS A 142 8.22 -20.24 -4.53
C LYS A 142 9.71 -20.09 -4.18
N LEU A 143 10.22 -18.86 -4.16
CA LEU A 143 11.60 -18.52 -3.79
C LEU A 143 11.77 -18.47 -2.28
N LYS A 144 12.91 -18.97 -1.80
CA LYS A 144 13.31 -18.98 -0.39
C LYS A 144 14.50 -18.05 -0.18
N ALA A 145 14.74 -17.59 1.06
CA ALA A 145 15.99 -16.90 1.36
C ALA A 145 17.20 -17.75 0.96
N ASN A 146 18.24 -17.07 0.48
CA ASN A 146 19.46 -17.62 -0.08
C ASN A 146 19.34 -18.32 -1.43
N ASP A 147 18.15 -18.44 -2.02
CA ASP A 147 18.05 -18.78 -3.43
C ASP A 147 18.77 -17.74 -4.29
N VAL A 148 19.44 -18.21 -5.34
CA VAL A 148 20.02 -17.32 -6.36
C VAL A 148 19.16 -17.39 -7.60
N LEU A 149 18.57 -16.26 -7.99
CA LEU A 149 17.83 -16.13 -9.24
C LEU A 149 18.82 -15.84 -10.37
N LEU A 150 18.93 -16.76 -11.32
CA LEU A 150 19.87 -16.72 -12.44
C LEU A 150 19.22 -16.15 -13.71
N ALA A 151 17.96 -16.50 -13.98
CA ALA A 151 17.22 -16.02 -15.13
C ALA A 151 15.70 -15.96 -14.86
N ILE A 152 15.00 -15.12 -15.64
CA ILE A 152 13.53 -15.06 -15.69
C ILE A 152 13.13 -15.24 -17.16
N ASP A 153 12.26 -16.21 -17.46
CA ASP A 153 11.79 -16.54 -18.81
C ASP A 153 12.96 -16.69 -19.82
N GLY A 154 14.06 -17.31 -19.37
CA GLY A 154 15.26 -17.52 -20.16
C GLY A 154 16.16 -16.29 -20.33
N ILE A 155 15.78 -15.12 -19.81
CA ILE A 155 16.60 -13.90 -19.84
C ILE A 155 17.59 -13.94 -18.67
N PRO A 156 18.91 -14.02 -18.93
CA PRO A 156 19.91 -14.12 -17.88
C PRO A 156 20.09 -12.80 -17.13
N ILE A 157 20.22 -12.90 -15.82
CA ILE A 157 20.46 -11.77 -14.92
C ILE A 157 21.97 -11.65 -14.68
N GLY A 158 22.52 -10.45 -14.84
CA GLY A 158 23.93 -10.16 -14.54
C GLY A 158 24.23 -10.25 -13.04
N TYR A 159 25.51 -10.36 -12.69
CA TYR A 159 25.96 -10.35 -11.29
C TYR A 159 25.68 -9.02 -10.57
N ASP A 160 25.41 -7.96 -11.33
CA ASP A 160 25.02 -6.61 -10.89
C ASP A 160 23.49 -6.44 -10.76
N GLY A 161 22.73 -7.50 -11.02
CA GLY A 161 21.27 -7.47 -10.97
C GLY A 161 20.62 -6.75 -12.14
N THR A 162 21.32 -6.59 -13.27
CA THR A 162 20.76 -6.02 -14.48
C THR A 162 20.52 -7.08 -15.55
N ILE A 163 19.64 -6.77 -16.50
CA ILE A 163 19.35 -7.55 -17.71
C ILE A 163 19.57 -6.65 -18.94
N GLN A 164 19.71 -7.25 -20.11
CA GLN A 164 19.66 -6.48 -21.36
C GLN A 164 18.23 -5.96 -21.60
N LEU A 165 18.11 -4.71 -22.01
CA LEU A 165 16.81 -4.05 -22.23
C LEU A 165 16.00 -4.75 -23.34
N SER A 166 16.67 -5.11 -24.44
CA SER A 166 16.10 -5.92 -25.52
C SER A 166 17.21 -6.65 -26.28
N ALA A 167 16.85 -7.68 -27.04
CA ALA A 167 17.76 -8.37 -27.94
C ALA A 167 18.40 -7.43 -28.99
N THR A 168 17.72 -6.35 -29.33
CA THR A 168 18.18 -5.32 -30.27
C THR A 168 19.03 -4.22 -29.61
N ARG A 169 19.08 -4.15 -28.27
CA ARG A 169 19.79 -3.13 -27.50
C ARG A 169 20.66 -3.79 -26.41
N PRO A 170 21.66 -4.60 -26.79
CA PRO A 170 22.41 -5.43 -25.84
C PRO A 170 23.32 -4.62 -24.88
N ASP A 171 23.72 -3.42 -25.29
CA ASP A 171 24.56 -2.52 -24.48
C ASP A 171 23.75 -1.73 -23.44
N GLU A 172 22.42 -1.73 -23.57
CA GLU A 172 21.54 -1.07 -22.63
C GLU A 172 21.04 -2.06 -21.59
N ARG A 173 21.34 -1.77 -20.33
CA ARG A 173 21.02 -2.65 -19.21
C ARG A 173 20.09 -1.96 -18.23
N ILE A 174 19.14 -2.72 -17.70
CA ILE A 174 18.13 -2.26 -16.75
C ILE A 174 17.98 -3.26 -15.61
N ASN A 175 17.49 -2.82 -14.45
CA ASN A 175 17.25 -3.71 -13.33
C ASN A 175 16.32 -4.88 -13.72
N PHE A 176 16.68 -6.10 -13.30
CA PHE A 176 15.94 -7.33 -13.64
C PHE A 176 14.46 -7.29 -13.23
N ARG A 177 14.11 -6.52 -12.18
CA ARG A 177 12.74 -6.41 -11.71
C ARG A 177 11.79 -5.80 -12.74
N SER A 178 12.31 -5.06 -13.72
CA SER A 178 11.53 -4.56 -14.86
C SER A 178 10.86 -5.68 -15.65
N LEU A 179 11.46 -6.88 -15.72
CA LEU A 179 10.83 -8.06 -16.34
C LEU A 179 9.56 -8.48 -15.63
N VAL A 180 9.51 -8.29 -14.31
CA VAL A 180 8.37 -8.64 -13.49
C VAL A 180 7.31 -7.54 -13.59
N THR A 181 7.69 -6.29 -13.35
CA THR A 181 6.74 -5.15 -13.31
C THR A 181 6.13 -4.80 -14.66
N CYS A 182 6.71 -5.27 -15.77
CA CYS A 182 6.13 -5.13 -17.12
C CYS A 182 5.15 -6.26 -17.50
N GLN A 183 4.79 -7.15 -16.56
CA GLN A 183 3.84 -8.24 -16.75
C GLN A 183 2.48 -7.93 -16.09
N ARG A 184 1.51 -8.81 -16.26
CA ARG A 184 0.21 -8.73 -15.56
C ARG A 184 0.24 -9.54 -14.27
N VAL A 185 -0.59 -9.14 -13.31
CA VAL A 185 -0.89 -9.97 -12.15
C VAL A 185 -1.56 -11.26 -12.65
N GLY A 186 -1.15 -12.42 -12.11
CA GLY A 186 -1.61 -13.74 -12.57
C GLY A 186 -0.82 -14.33 -13.75
N SER A 187 0.09 -13.56 -14.38
CA SER A 187 1.00 -14.11 -15.39
C SER A 187 1.91 -15.17 -14.79
N LYS A 188 2.19 -16.22 -15.56
CA LYS A 188 3.18 -17.24 -15.21
C LYS A 188 4.56 -16.81 -15.72
N VAL A 189 5.57 -16.97 -14.87
CA VAL A 189 6.97 -16.77 -15.23
C VAL A 189 7.79 -17.98 -14.81
N LEU A 190 8.81 -18.29 -15.62
CA LEU A 190 9.73 -19.38 -15.38
C LEU A 190 11.01 -18.84 -14.76
N LEU A 191 11.32 -19.29 -13.55
CA LEU A 191 12.51 -18.86 -12.83
C LEU A 191 13.57 -19.95 -12.88
N ASP A 192 14.78 -19.56 -13.26
CA ASP A 192 15.96 -20.39 -13.11
C ASP A 192 16.69 -20.04 -11.82
N VAL A 193 16.79 -21.00 -10.91
CA VAL A 193 17.18 -20.76 -9.52
C VAL A 193 18.25 -21.74 -9.10
N LEU A 194 19.31 -21.24 -8.47
CA LEU A 194 20.25 -22.06 -7.71
C LEU A 194 19.78 -22.16 -6.26
N ARG A 195 19.44 -23.37 -5.83
CA ARG A 195 19.09 -23.69 -4.43
C ARG A 195 19.93 -24.86 -3.97
N ASP A 196 20.62 -24.71 -2.85
CA ASP A 196 21.54 -25.73 -2.31
C ASP A 196 22.60 -26.17 -3.34
N LYS A 197 23.12 -25.22 -4.13
CA LYS A 197 24.07 -25.45 -5.24
C LYS A 197 23.54 -26.32 -6.38
N GLN A 198 22.23 -26.56 -6.43
CA GLN A 198 21.58 -27.29 -7.51
C GLN A 198 20.67 -26.33 -8.29
N ARG A 199 20.78 -26.40 -9.62
CA ARG A 199 19.92 -25.63 -10.52
C ARG A 199 18.52 -26.23 -10.54
N LYS A 200 17.52 -25.38 -10.38
CA LYS A 200 16.10 -25.74 -10.34
C LYS A 200 15.31 -24.75 -11.17
N GLU A 201 14.32 -25.26 -11.87
CA GLU A 201 13.37 -24.45 -12.59
C GLU A 201 12.06 -24.36 -11.78
N LEU A 202 11.59 -23.14 -11.55
CA LEU A 202 10.38 -22.88 -10.78
C LEU A 202 9.39 -22.07 -11.64
N GLU A 203 8.22 -22.66 -11.94
CA GLU A 203 7.09 -21.89 -12.48
C GLU A 203 6.40 -21.14 -11.34
N VAL A 204 6.32 -19.82 -11.43
CA VAL A 204 5.69 -18.93 -10.44
C VAL A 204 4.56 -18.15 -11.09
N VAL A 205 3.45 -17.99 -10.37
CA VAL A 205 2.36 -17.09 -10.76
C VAL A 205 2.60 -15.75 -10.07
N LEU A 206 2.72 -14.69 -10.86
CA LEU A 206 2.92 -13.35 -10.33
C LEU A 206 1.69 -12.88 -9.55
N ASP A 207 1.92 -12.29 -8.39
CA ASP A 207 0.87 -11.64 -7.59
C ASP A 207 1.36 -10.26 -7.15
N THR A 208 0.58 -9.56 -6.34
CA THR A 208 0.91 -8.29 -5.70
C THR A 208 1.47 -8.52 -4.30
N CYS A 209 2.31 -7.60 -3.81
CA CYS A 209 2.64 -7.55 -2.38
C CYS A 209 1.44 -6.97 -1.63
N GLN A 210 0.99 -7.66 -0.59
CA GLN A 210 0.01 -7.12 0.34
C GLN A 210 0.75 -6.76 1.63
N PHE A 211 1.09 -5.49 1.80
CA PHE A 211 1.77 -5.04 3.02
C PHE A 211 0.76 -4.86 4.16
N LEU A 212 1.17 -5.23 5.39
CA LEU A 212 0.39 -5.00 6.61
C LEU A 212 0.05 -3.51 6.79
N VAL A 213 1.01 -2.66 6.43
CA VAL A 213 0.83 -1.20 6.33
C VAL A 213 0.78 -0.87 4.84
N PRO A 214 -0.40 -0.59 4.27
CA PRO A 214 -0.55 -0.30 2.86
C PRO A 214 0.29 0.92 2.45
N GLN A 215 1.00 0.79 1.33
CA GLN A 215 1.70 1.93 0.72
C GLN A 215 0.73 2.88 0.02
N TYR A 216 -0.43 2.35 -0.38
CA TYR A 216 -1.53 3.05 -1.02
C TYR A 216 -2.84 2.54 -0.42
N ASP A 217 -3.80 3.43 -0.15
CA ASP A 217 -5.09 3.07 0.46
C ASP A 217 -6.12 2.55 -0.55
N GLY A 218 -5.75 2.49 -1.83
CA GLY A 218 -6.65 2.20 -2.96
C GLY A 218 -6.92 3.45 -3.78
N PHE A 219 -7.68 3.31 -4.88
CA PHE A 219 -8.15 4.44 -5.69
C PHE A 219 -9.38 5.08 -5.04
N ASP A 220 -9.41 6.41 -4.91
CA ASP A 220 -10.48 7.17 -4.24
C ASP A 220 -10.88 6.64 -2.86
N ALA A 221 -9.95 5.98 -2.15
CA ALA A 221 -10.24 5.37 -0.88
C ALA A 221 -10.37 6.42 0.22
N CYS A 222 -11.44 6.31 1.01
CA CYS A 222 -11.62 7.09 2.23
C CYS A 222 -10.89 6.39 3.39
N PRO A 223 -10.15 7.13 4.23
CA PRO A 223 -9.50 6.53 5.40
C PRO A 223 -10.54 5.97 6.36
N LEU A 224 -10.35 4.72 6.76
CA LEU A 224 -11.22 4.07 7.74
C LEU A 224 -10.91 4.59 9.13
N TYR A 225 -11.95 4.89 9.90
CA TYR A 225 -11.81 5.31 11.29
C TYR A 225 -12.98 4.87 12.16
N THR A 226 -12.74 4.80 13.47
CA THR A 226 -13.79 4.71 14.50
C THR A 226 -13.39 5.54 15.72
N VAL A 227 -14.39 6.10 16.42
CA VAL A 227 -14.25 6.96 17.59
C VAL A 227 -15.01 6.34 18.76
N CYS A 228 -14.32 6.07 19.87
CA CYS A 228 -14.93 5.55 21.09
C CYS A 228 -14.37 6.27 22.31
N GLY A 229 -15.22 6.93 23.11
CA GLY A 229 -14.79 7.74 24.25
C GLY A 229 -13.77 8.82 23.87
N GLY A 230 -13.86 9.34 22.63
CA GLY A 230 -12.89 10.28 22.06
C GLY A 230 -11.60 9.64 21.53
N CYS A 231 -11.34 8.35 21.76
CA CYS A 231 -10.22 7.65 21.15
C CYS A 231 -10.49 7.42 19.66
N VAL A 232 -9.66 8.00 18.78
CA VAL A 232 -9.76 7.86 17.32
C VAL A 232 -8.82 6.76 16.87
N PHE A 233 -9.39 5.66 16.38
CA PHE A 233 -8.64 4.54 15.81
C PHE A 233 -8.76 4.52 14.29
N SER A 234 -7.65 4.21 13.62
CA SER A 234 -7.62 3.96 12.17
C SER A 234 -6.59 2.87 11.85
N PRO A 235 -6.72 2.18 10.71
CA PRO A 235 -5.61 1.40 10.17
C PRO A 235 -4.39 2.31 9.91
N LEU A 236 -3.19 1.80 10.17
CA LEU A 236 -1.96 2.48 9.81
C LEU A 236 -1.66 2.31 8.32
N THR A 237 -1.37 3.42 7.66
CA THR A 237 -1.10 3.47 6.22
C THR A 237 0.11 4.39 5.96
N VAL A 238 0.86 4.16 4.88
CA VAL A 238 1.98 5.05 4.52
C VAL A 238 1.53 6.49 4.26
N PRO A 239 0.38 6.76 3.60
CA PRO A 239 -0.18 8.10 3.50
C PRO A 239 -0.40 8.78 4.87
N LEU A 240 -0.95 8.06 5.86
CA LEU A 240 -1.17 8.59 7.21
C LEU A 240 0.15 8.95 7.93
N ILE A 241 1.21 8.20 7.65
CA ILE A 241 2.55 8.47 8.19
C ILE A 241 3.19 9.66 7.48
N SER A 242 3.07 9.73 6.15
CA SER A 242 3.76 10.74 5.33
C SER A 242 3.18 12.16 5.49
N GLU A 243 1.90 12.27 5.88
CA GLU A 243 1.29 13.55 6.27
C GLU A 243 2.08 14.23 7.41
N LYS A 244 2.68 13.43 8.30
CA LYS A 244 3.48 13.93 9.41
C LYS A 244 4.86 14.31 8.88
N LYS A 245 5.08 15.61 8.66
CA LYS A 245 6.38 16.24 8.31
C LYS A 245 7.52 16.01 9.33
N SER A 246 7.39 15.06 10.25
CA SER A 246 8.44 14.75 11.23
C SER A 246 9.37 13.68 10.67
N ASN A 247 10.68 13.85 10.88
CA ASN A 247 11.71 12.87 10.52
C ASN A 247 11.59 11.51 11.24
N LYS A 248 10.52 11.24 12.00
CA LYS A 248 10.26 9.97 12.72
C LYS A 248 9.60 8.88 11.86
N ILE A 249 9.74 8.94 10.53
CA ILE A 249 9.33 7.84 9.63
C ILE A 249 10.01 6.52 10.04
N SER A 250 11.19 6.59 10.66
CA SER A 250 11.97 5.43 11.12
C SER A 250 11.21 4.50 12.08
N SER A 251 10.35 5.02 12.97
CA SER A 251 9.61 4.19 13.95
C SER A 251 8.62 3.21 13.30
N PHE A 252 8.21 3.46 12.05
CA PHE A 252 7.26 2.61 11.33
C PHE A 252 7.92 1.67 10.31
N SER A 253 9.22 1.84 10.05
CA SER A 253 9.95 1.12 9.00
C SER A 253 9.87 -0.40 9.14
N GLN A 254 9.80 -0.91 10.36
CA GLN A 254 9.68 -2.35 10.64
C GLN A 254 8.37 -2.97 10.12
N TYR A 255 7.33 -2.16 9.90
CA TYR A 255 6.03 -2.64 9.43
C TYR A 255 5.88 -2.55 7.90
N PHE A 256 6.70 -1.75 7.21
CA PHE A 256 6.57 -1.52 5.77
C PHE A 256 6.88 -2.72 4.89
N ARG A 257 7.58 -3.73 5.45
CA ARG A 257 7.91 -4.97 4.73
C ARG A 257 7.09 -6.17 5.22
N LYS A 258 6.36 -6.05 6.33
CA LYS A 258 5.53 -7.14 6.84
C LYS A 258 4.40 -7.42 5.85
N GLN A 259 4.26 -8.68 5.47
CA GLN A 259 3.17 -9.12 4.61
C GLN A 259 1.89 -9.27 5.43
N ARG A 260 0.77 -8.94 4.79
CA ARG A 260 -0.58 -9.03 5.31
C ARG A 260 -1.12 -10.44 5.06
N THR A 261 -1.74 -10.99 6.08
CA THR A 261 -2.49 -12.24 6.05
C THR A 261 -3.98 -11.93 5.97
N GLY A 262 -4.60 -12.23 4.82
CA GLY A 262 -6.02 -11.95 4.60
C GLY A 262 -6.32 -10.45 4.68
N ASN A 263 -7.22 -10.04 5.57
CA ASN A 263 -7.63 -8.65 5.74
C ASN A 263 -7.06 -8.01 7.02
N GLU A 264 -5.98 -8.53 7.61
CA GLU A 264 -5.43 -7.97 8.86
C GLU A 264 -4.93 -6.52 8.69
N GLN A 265 -5.07 -5.67 9.70
CA GLN A 265 -4.65 -4.28 9.69
C GLN A 265 -3.97 -3.96 11.00
N LEU A 266 -2.92 -3.14 10.94
CA LEU A 266 -2.33 -2.59 12.15
C LEU A 266 -3.15 -1.39 12.61
N LEU A 267 -3.96 -1.58 13.66
CA LEU A 267 -4.82 -0.53 14.19
C LEU A 267 -4.04 0.39 15.13
N VAL A 268 -4.22 1.69 14.96
CA VAL A 268 -3.50 2.69 15.74
C VAL A 268 -4.45 3.71 16.36
N LEU A 269 -4.21 4.05 17.62
CA LEU A 269 -4.77 5.22 18.26
C LEU A 269 -4.10 6.45 17.65
N HIS A 270 -4.81 7.16 16.79
CA HIS A 270 -4.29 8.36 16.13
C HIS A 270 -4.21 9.54 17.10
N LYS A 271 -5.28 9.76 17.87
CA LYS A 271 -5.42 10.85 18.84
C LYS A 271 -6.58 10.56 19.79
N VAL A 272 -6.55 11.17 20.97
CA VAL A 272 -7.71 11.28 21.88
C VAL A 272 -8.34 12.68 21.77
N LEU A 273 -9.63 12.73 21.47
CA LEU A 273 -10.44 13.95 21.38
C LEU A 273 -10.89 14.38 22.77
N ASN A 274 -10.55 15.61 23.16
CA ASN A 274 -10.75 16.06 24.55
C ASN A 274 -12.20 16.05 25.01
N ASP A 275 -12.44 15.36 26.13
CA ASP A 275 -13.68 15.35 26.89
C ASP A 275 -13.43 14.94 28.36
N GLU A 276 -14.45 15.02 29.20
CA GLU A 276 -14.39 14.66 30.62
C GLU A 276 -14.22 13.14 30.81
N VAL A 277 -14.80 12.33 29.91
CA VAL A 277 -14.74 10.86 30.01
C VAL A 277 -13.32 10.29 29.80
N ASN A 278 -12.43 11.05 29.16
CA ASN A 278 -11.08 10.60 28.79
C ASN A 278 -9.96 11.44 29.43
N VAL A 279 -10.23 12.02 30.60
CA VAL A 279 -9.25 12.77 31.39
C VAL A 279 -8.02 11.91 31.69
N GLY A 280 -6.85 12.48 31.43
CA GLY A 280 -5.54 11.81 31.58
C GLY A 280 -4.98 11.23 30.28
N TYR A 281 -5.81 11.06 29.25
CA TYR A 281 -5.39 10.43 27.98
C TYR A 281 -5.24 11.41 26.81
N HIS A 282 -5.56 12.70 26.98
CA HIS A 282 -5.57 13.72 25.90
C HIS A 282 -4.27 13.85 25.10
N GLY A 283 -3.12 13.57 25.74
CA GLY A 283 -1.80 13.63 25.10
C GLY A 283 -1.43 12.39 24.28
N TRP A 284 -2.22 11.31 24.39
CA TRP A 284 -1.89 10.01 23.82
C TRP A 284 -2.24 9.95 22.33
N ARG A 285 -1.30 9.44 21.54
CA ARG A 285 -1.35 9.40 20.08
C ARG A 285 -0.29 8.45 19.54
N ASN A 286 -0.49 7.95 18.33
CA ASN A 286 0.41 7.04 17.62
C ASN A 286 0.75 5.78 18.42
N MET A 287 -0.26 5.13 19.01
CA MET A 287 -0.07 3.89 19.77
C MET A 287 -0.74 2.73 19.04
N ILE A 288 -0.16 1.54 19.08
CA ILE A 288 -0.76 0.33 18.47
C ILE A 288 -1.86 -0.16 19.38
N LEU A 289 -3.05 -0.40 18.85
CA LEU A 289 -4.10 -1.11 19.58
C LEU A 289 -3.78 -2.61 19.62
N LYS A 290 -3.69 -3.18 20.82
CA LYS A 290 -3.47 -4.63 21.04
C LYS A 290 -4.78 -5.35 21.31
N SER A 291 -5.59 -4.84 22.23
CA SER A 291 -6.87 -5.47 22.57
C SER A 291 -7.87 -4.48 23.15
N VAL A 292 -9.14 -4.86 23.08
CA VAL A 292 -10.27 -4.18 23.72
C VAL A 292 -10.97 -5.18 24.62
N ASN A 293 -10.99 -4.94 25.93
CA ASN A 293 -11.57 -5.86 26.94
C ASN A 293 -11.13 -7.33 26.74
N GLY A 294 -9.84 -7.55 26.42
CA GLY A 294 -9.27 -8.88 26.16
C GLY A 294 -9.47 -9.44 24.75
N TYR A 295 -10.27 -8.81 23.89
CA TYR A 295 -10.42 -9.20 22.48
C TYR A 295 -9.36 -8.52 21.61
N THR A 296 -8.70 -9.29 20.73
CA THR A 296 -7.66 -8.77 19.81
C THR A 296 -8.26 -8.56 18.41
N PRO A 297 -8.65 -7.34 18.03
CA PRO A 297 -9.19 -7.06 16.69
C PRO A 297 -8.10 -7.23 15.63
N LYS A 298 -8.37 -7.98 14.56
CA LYS A 298 -7.44 -8.11 13.43
C LYS A 298 -7.57 -6.99 12.42
N ASN A 299 -8.70 -6.29 12.37
CA ASN A 299 -9.00 -5.23 11.43
C ASN A 299 -10.02 -4.26 12.03
N ILE A 300 -10.26 -3.13 11.36
CA ILE A 300 -11.12 -2.07 11.87
C ILE A 300 -12.58 -2.54 11.99
N GLN A 301 -13.04 -3.44 11.12
CA GLN A 301 -14.40 -3.99 11.18
C GLN A 301 -14.59 -4.86 12.42
N GLU A 302 -13.61 -5.69 12.78
CA GLU A 302 -13.63 -6.46 14.02
C GLU A 302 -13.56 -5.56 15.26
N LEU A 303 -12.80 -4.45 15.20
CA LEU A 303 -12.79 -3.47 16.30
C LEU A 303 -14.19 -2.88 16.52
N VAL A 304 -14.86 -2.46 15.45
CA VAL A 304 -16.23 -1.94 15.50
C VAL A 304 -17.20 -2.99 16.07
N ASP A 305 -17.12 -4.24 15.60
CA ASP A 305 -17.96 -5.33 16.13
C ASP A 305 -17.72 -5.60 17.62
N ILE A 306 -16.46 -5.60 18.08
CA ILE A 306 -16.11 -5.78 19.49
C ILE A 306 -16.70 -4.65 20.34
N ILE A 307 -16.51 -3.38 19.93
CA ILE A 307 -17.01 -2.20 20.67
C ILE A 307 -18.53 -2.27 20.84
N VAL A 308 -19.25 -2.64 19.79
CA VAL A 308 -20.72 -2.57 19.79
C VAL A 308 -21.36 -3.82 20.41
N ARG A 309 -20.85 -5.02 20.13
CA ARG A 309 -21.45 -6.29 20.59
C ARG A 309 -20.84 -6.85 21.86
N LYS A 310 -19.52 -6.75 22.05
CA LYS A 310 -18.80 -7.51 23.09
C LYS A 310 -18.49 -6.70 24.35
N VAL A 311 -18.35 -5.38 24.24
CA VAL A 311 -18.10 -4.51 25.40
C VAL A 311 -19.40 -4.30 26.19
N LYS A 312 -19.84 -5.31 26.95
CA LYS A 312 -21.04 -5.25 27.83
C LYS A 312 -20.71 -4.96 29.31
N GLY A 313 -19.42 -4.82 29.65
CA GLY A 313 -18.95 -4.57 31.02
C GLY A 313 -19.19 -3.14 31.49
N LYS A 314 -18.77 -2.86 32.73
CA LYS A 314 -18.79 -1.49 33.29
C LYS A 314 -17.73 -0.59 32.64
N THR A 315 -16.62 -1.16 32.21
CA THR A 315 -15.48 -0.43 31.65
C THR A 315 -15.21 -0.83 30.20
N VAL A 316 -14.76 0.16 29.42
CA VAL A 316 -14.10 -0.07 28.14
C VAL A 316 -12.60 0.14 28.32
N GLU A 317 -11.82 -0.88 27.95
CA GLU A 317 -10.39 -0.96 28.20
C GLU A 317 -9.65 -1.17 26.88
N PHE A 318 -8.96 -0.14 26.40
CA PHE A 318 -8.07 -0.23 25.25
C PHE A 318 -6.65 -0.47 25.73
N HIS A 319 -6.11 -1.65 25.45
CA HIS A 319 -4.69 -1.95 25.65
C HIS A 319 -3.92 -1.46 24.43
N VAL A 320 -3.02 -0.50 24.66
CA VAL A 320 -2.25 0.15 23.62
C VAL A 320 -0.76 0.09 23.91
N GLN A 321 0.03 -0.13 22.87
CA GLN A 321 1.48 -0.22 22.97
C GLN A 321 2.11 1.00 22.32
N SER A 322 3.16 1.55 22.95
CA SER A 322 3.96 2.60 22.32
C SER A 322 4.68 2.05 21.09
N MET A 323 4.73 2.85 20.02
CA MET A 323 5.48 2.51 18.81
C MET A 323 7.00 2.60 19.00
N GLU A 324 7.46 3.30 20.05
CA GLU A 324 8.89 3.53 20.32
C GLU A 324 9.46 2.54 21.37
N SER A 325 8.61 1.78 22.06
CA SER A 325 9.01 0.87 23.15
C SER A 325 8.09 -0.35 23.18
N GLU A 326 8.63 -1.52 22.87
CA GLU A 326 7.88 -2.78 22.89
C GLU A 326 7.52 -3.25 24.31
N ASP A 327 8.21 -2.75 25.35
CA ASP A 327 8.06 -3.27 26.72
C ASP A 327 6.92 -2.63 27.54
N ALA A 328 6.23 -1.62 27.00
CA ALA A 328 5.24 -0.85 27.76
C ALA A 328 3.82 -1.01 27.19
N ASP A 329 3.01 -1.80 27.90
CA ASP A 329 1.56 -1.91 27.70
C ASP A 329 0.82 -0.87 28.54
N TRP A 330 0.10 0.01 27.86
CA TRP A 330 -0.69 1.06 28.48
C TRP A 330 -2.18 0.73 28.34
N ILE A 331 -2.98 1.17 29.31
CA ILE A 331 -4.42 0.92 29.31
C ILE A 331 -5.13 2.27 29.34
N ILE A 332 -6.03 2.47 28.36
CA ILE A 332 -7.06 3.51 28.43
C ILE A 332 -8.31 2.83 28.98
N CYS A 333 -8.71 3.18 30.20
CA CYS A 333 -9.91 2.66 30.84
C CYS A 333 -10.91 3.80 31.08
N MET A 334 -12.15 3.60 30.65
CA MET A 334 -13.26 4.56 30.78
C MET A 334 -14.55 3.83 31.18
N ASP A 335 -15.47 4.50 31.85
CA ASP A 335 -16.80 3.95 32.13
C ASP A 335 -17.62 3.83 30.84
N THR A 336 -18.24 2.67 30.62
CA THR A 336 -18.94 2.36 29.38
C THR A 336 -20.19 3.20 29.19
N GLN A 337 -20.92 3.50 30.27
CA GLN A 337 -22.12 4.33 30.18
C GLN A 337 -21.75 5.78 29.93
N GLU A 338 -20.73 6.30 30.63
CA GLU A 338 -20.23 7.65 30.39
C GLU A 338 -19.71 7.85 28.96
N VAL A 339 -19.07 6.83 28.37
CA VAL A 339 -18.63 6.86 26.97
C VAL A 339 -19.81 6.99 26.00
N LEU A 340 -20.90 6.26 26.25
CA LEU A 340 -22.10 6.34 25.41
C LEU A 340 -22.81 7.69 25.57
N ASP A 341 -22.86 8.23 26.79
CA ASP A 341 -23.48 9.52 27.08
C ASP A 341 -22.66 10.70 26.52
N ALA A 342 -21.33 10.56 26.48
CA ALA A 342 -20.41 11.55 25.95
C ALA A 342 -20.32 11.56 24.41
N GLU A 343 -20.72 10.48 23.73
CA GLU A 343 -20.54 10.29 22.28
C GLU A 343 -20.93 11.53 21.46
N GLN A 344 -22.20 11.93 21.52
CA GLN A 344 -22.71 13.04 20.71
C GLN A 344 -22.03 14.37 21.06
N ARG A 345 -21.72 14.57 22.35
CA ARG A 345 -21.01 15.76 22.83
C ARG A 345 -19.62 15.84 22.23
N ILE A 346 -18.89 14.72 22.19
CA ILE A 346 -17.55 14.63 21.59
C ILE A 346 -17.64 14.91 20.09
N LEU A 347 -18.50 14.18 19.37
CA LEU A 347 -18.62 14.33 17.92
C LEU A 347 -19.01 15.76 17.51
N TYR A 348 -19.99 16.35 18.19
CA TYR A 348 -20.43 17.72 17.91
C TYR A 348 -19.34 18.76 18.22
N ARG A 349 -18.68 18.66 19.38
CA ARG A 349 -17.62 19.60 19.77
C ARG A 349 -16.46 19.60 18.76
N HIS A 350 -16.13 18.44 18.22
CA HIS A 350 -15.02 18.27 17.27
C HIS A 350 -15.47 18.29 15.80
N MET A 351 -16.74 18.62 15.53
CA MET A 351 -17.33 18.72 14.18
C MET A 351 -17.17 17.43 13.34
N ILE A 352 -17.31 16.27 13.98
CA ILE A 352 -17.21 14.95 13.36
C ILE A 352 -18.63 14.46 13.06
N ALA A 353 -18.88 14.10 11.79
CA ALA A 353 -20.21 13.74 11.32
C ALA A 353 -20.73 12.40 11.87
N SER A 354 -19.85 11.41 12.03
CA SER A 354 -20.20 10.07 12.53
C SER A 354 -19.08 9.52 13.40
N TRP A 355 -19.42 8.64 14.34
CA TRP A 355 -18.46 7.94 15.17
C TRP A 355 -17.57 6.97 14.37
N THR A 356 -18.00 6.50 13.19
CA THR A 356 -17.23 5.55 12.39
C THR A 356 -17.41 5.79 10.90
N SER A 357 -16.39 5.50 10.11
CA SER A 357 -16.52 5.41 8.66
C SER A 357 -17.48 4.29 8.28
N THR A 358 -18.32 4.48 7.27
CA THR A 358 -19.33 3.50 6.84
C THR A 358 -18.68 2.14 6.54
N ASP A 359 -17.53 2.13 5.85
CA ASP A 359 -16.81 0.90 5.47
C ASP A 359 -16.05 0.23 6.62
N ALA A 360 -15.96 0.87 7.78
CA ALA A 360 -15.52 0.20 9.01
C ALA A 360 -16.64 -0.61 9.67
N ILE A 361 -17.90 -0.48 9.25
CA ILE A 361 -18.99 -1.33 9.71
C ILE A 361 -19.01 -2.60 8.86
N SER A 362 -18.85 -3.76 9.50
CA SER A 362 -18.83 -5.06 8.83
C SER A 362 -20.15 -5.36 8.11
N ARG A 363 -20.12 -6.23 7.10
CA ARG A 363 -21.34 -6.64 6.39
C ARG A 363 -22.33 -7.30 7.35
N GLU A 364 -21.84 -8.14 8.25
CA GLU A 364 -22.65 -8.84 9.25
C GLU A 364 -23.36 -7.87 10.22
N LEU A 365 -22.78 -6.69 10.49
CA LEU A 365 -23.43 -5.65 11.28
C LEU A 365 -24.48 -4.89 10.46
N ARG A 366 -24.19 -4.59 9.18
CA ARG A 366 -25.15 -3.94 8.27
C ARG A 366 -26.37 -4.82 8.06
N ASP A 367 -26.17 -6.10 7.73
CA ASP A 367 -27.23 -7.08 7.52
C ASP A 367 -28.10 -7.22 8.78
N ALA A 368 -27.48 -7.25 9.97
CA ALA A 368 -28.21 -7.33 11.23
C ALA A 368 -29.10 -6.10 11.51
N ILE A 369 -28.73 -4.92 11.02
CA ILE A 369 -29.54 -3.69 11.12
C ILE A 369 -30.64 -3.69 10.07
N GLU A 370 -30.33 -4.11 8.84
CA GLU A 370 -31.29 -4.16 7.74
C GLU A 370 -32.43 -5.15 8.00
N GLU A 371 -32.16 -6.27 8.67
CA GLU A 371 -33.17 -7.24 9.09
C GLU A 371 -34.04 -6.76 10.26
N GLY A 372 -33.55 -5.82 11.08
CA GLY A 372 -34.18 -5.42 12.35
C GLY A 372 -34.91 -4.07 12.34
N GLU A 373 -34.57 -3.14 11.44
CA GLU A 373 -35.10 -1.78 11.44
C GLU A 373 -35.83 -1.45 10.12
N SER A 374 -37.03 -0.89 10.24
CA SER A 374 -38.00 -0.79 9.14
C SER A 374 -37.95 0.52 8.33
N SER A 375 -37.41 1.61 8.90
CA SER A 375 -37.32 2.91 8.23
C SER A 375 -35.90 3.37 7.92
N GLU A 376 -35.74 4.12 6.82
CA GLU A 376 -34.44 4.68 6.39
C GLU A 376 -33.84 5.66 7.43
N ALA A 377 -34.71 6.34 8.18
CA ALA A 377 -34.31 7.25 9.25
C ALA A 377 -33.69 6.50 10.45
N GLU A 378 -34.27 5.36 10.84
CA GLU A 378 -33.73 4.51 11.93
C GLU A 378 -32.37 3.93 11.55
N LYS A 379 -32.22 3.46 10.30
CA LYS A 379 -30.95 2.97 9.77
C LYS A 379 -29.87 4.06 9.80
N SER A 380 -30.20 5.27 9.35
CA SER A 380 -29.29 6.42 9.39
C SER A 380 -28.79 6.74 10.81
N VAL A 381 -29.67 6.69 11.82
CA VAL A 381 -29.27 6.89 13.22
C VAL A 381 -28.32 5.80 13.71
N CYS A 382 -28.56 4.55 13.33
CA CYS A 382 -27.68 3.42 13.68
C CYS A 382 -26.28 3.56 13.06
N TYR A 383 -26.19 4.02 11.83
CA TYR A 383 -24.90 4.21 11.15
C TYR A 383 -24.13 5.44 11.64
N ASN A 384 -24.83 6.46 12.15
CA ASN A 384 -24.22 7.70 12.60
C ASN A 384 -23.87 7.73 14.10
N THR A 385 -24.41 6.81 14.91
CA THR A 385 -24.15 6.76 16.36
C THR A 385 -23.94 5.34 16.88
N MET A 386 -22.93 5.15 17.72
CA MET A 386 -22.64 3.92 18.44
C MET A 386 -23.81 3.55 19.35
N CYS A 387 -24.41 4.53 20.04
CA CYS A 387 -25.58 4.31 20.89
C CYS A 387 -26.78 3.77 20.08
N GLY A 388 -27.03 4.32 18.88
CA GLY A 388 -28.05 3.81 17.96
C GLY A 388 -27.77 2.37 17.54
N MET A 389 -26.52 2.08 17.14
CA MET A 389 -26.10 0.76 16.71
C MET A 389 -26.26 -0.30 17.81
N ARG A 390 -25.84 0.00 19.06
CA ARG A 390 -25.99 -0.91 20.20
C ARG A 390 -27.46 -1.18 20.54
N LYS A 391 -28.32 -0.16 20.44
CA LYS A 391 -29.77 -0.32 20.70
C LYS A 391 -30.43 -1.24 19.67
N ALA A 392 -30.12 -1.08 18.39
CA ALA A 392 -30.67 -1.93 17.33
C ALA A 392 -30.27 -3.41 17.54
N LEU A 393 -28.99 -3.67 17.82
CA LEU A 393 -28.50 -5.03 18.03
C LEU A 393 -29.03 -5.67 19.33
N GLY A 394 -29.20 -4.87 20.40
CA GLY A 394 -29.73 -5.35 21.67
C GLY A 394 -31.22 -5.71 21.67
N LYS A 395 -32.01 -5.17 20.73
CA LYS A 395 -33.40 -5.63 20.51
C LYS A 395 -33.41 -7.06 19.95
N LYS A 396 -32.55 -7.34 18.96
CA LYS A 396 -32.48 -8.63 18.27
C LYS A 396 -32.06 -9.79 19.18
N GLU A 397 -31.06 -9.60 20.05
CA GLU A 397 -30.66 -10.63 21.02
C GLU A 397 -31.81 -11.06 21.95
N LYS A 398 -32.73 -10.13 22.28
CA LYS A 398 -33.91 -10.44 23.12
C LYS A 398 -35.06 -11.11 22.36
N ASP A 399 -35.10 -10.95 21.04
CA ASP A 399 -36.09 -11.58 20.17
C ASP A 399 -35.64 -12.99 19.73
N GLU A 400 -34.34 -13.28 19.71
CA GLU A 400 -33.78 -14.63 19.48
C GLU A 400 -33.76 -15.53 20.73
N GLU A 401 -33.78 -14.94 21.94
CA GLU A 401 -33.88 -15.67 23.23
C GLU A 401 -35.33 -16.01 23.64
N LYS A 402 -36.34 -15.55 22.89
CA LYS A 402 -37.77 -15.82 23.11
C LYS A 402 -38.31 -16.79 22.08
#